data_AF-A0A0P7ZF87-F1
#
_entry.id   AF-A0A0P7ZF87-F1
#
_cell.length_a   1.000
_cell.length_b   1.000
_cell.length_c   1.000
_cell.angle_alpha   90.00
_cell.angle_beta   90.00
_cell.angle_gamma   90.00
#
_symmetry.space_group_name_H-M   'P 1'
#
loop_
_entity.id
_entity.type
_entity.pdbx_description
1 polymer ?
#
loop_
_entity_poly.entity_id
_entity_poly.type
_entity_poly.pdbx_seq_one_letter_code
_entity_poly.pdbx_strand_id
1 'polypeptide(L)'
;MTWFAYSQNQNDHTLFMGATFLIIGIFELFHILSYPFIPDFFTPNSIQKARIFSDVVQVIIAPLFLISAYLFKDTLRLLNRNILLISAVILSILPFITMYYLRFLLNEYPKIYSSEGGPSELRVSLILSSILITLYASYLYAKRLQLNKDKDIINLIYGFNIIVFSYLIMNILEFPGILLKGAGFYFAYLALSSIVYRITI
;
A
#
# COMPACT_ATOMS: atom_id res chain seq x y z
N MET A 1 -4.58 8.65 -14.08
CA MET A 1 -3.43 8.56 -15.02
C MET A 1 -3.30 7.15 -15.61
N THR A 2 -2.98 6.14 -14.79
CA THR A 2 -2.81 4.73 -15.22
C THR A 2 -4.03 4.14 -15.93
N TRP A 3 -5.25 4.46 -15.47
CA TRP A 3 -6.51 4.05 -16.12
C TRP A 3 -6.63 4.55 -17.56
N PHE A 4 -6.25 5.80 -17.83
CA PHE A 4 -6.28 6.38 -19.17
C PHE A 4 -5.16 5.82 -20.04
N ALA A 5 -3.94 5.69 -19.50
CA ALA A 5 -2.80 5.11 -20.22
C ALA A 5 -3.03 3.65 -20.64
N TYR A 6 -3.78 2.88 -19.82
CA TYR A 6 -4.15 1.50 -20.18
C TYR A 6 -4.96 1.42 -21.47
N SER A 7 -5.85 2.39 -21.74
CA SER A 7 -6.66 2.39 -22.97
C SER A 7 -5.81 2.49 -24.25
N GLN A 8 -4.57 2.99 -24.14
CA GLN A 8 -3.67 3.19 -25.27
C GLN A 8 -2.64 2.06 -25.41
N ASN A 9 -2.09 1.52 -24.30
CA ASN A 9 -0.97 0.56 -24.34
C ASN A 9 -1.28 -0.82 -23.75
N GLN A 10 -2.49 -1.02 -23.21
CA GLN A 10 -2.93 -2.27 -22.57
C GLN A 10 -1.90 -2.85 -21.59
N ASN A 11 -1.19 -1.97 -20.84
CA ASN A 11 -0.18 -2.40 -19.89
C ASN A 11 -0.83 -2.81 -18.57
N ASP A 12 -1.04 -4.11 -18.41
CA ASP A 12 -1.71 -4.72 -17.26
C ASP A 12 -1.02 -4.42 -15.93
N HIS A 13 0.31 -4.40 -15.93
CA HIS A 13 1.11 -4.07 -14.75
C HIS A 13 0.83 -2.64 -14.25
N THR A 14 0.83 -1.68 -15.18
CA THR A 14 0.56 -0.26 -14.85
C THR A 14 -0.88 -0.06 -14.35
N LEU A 15 -1.84 -0.77 -14.94
CA LEU A 15 -3.23 -0.75 -14.50
C LEU A 15 -3.39 -1.31 -13.07
N PHE A 16 -2.81 -2.49 -12.82
CA PHE A 16 -2.83 -3.14 -11.51
C PHE A 16 -2.17 -2.28 -10.44
N MET A 17 -1.01 -1.69 -10.74
CA MET A 17 -0.33 -0.78 -9.82
C MET A 17 -1.18 0.47 -9.54
N GLY A 18 -1.85 1.01 -10.55
CA GLY A 18 -2.80 2.11 -10.39
C GLY A 18 -3.92 1.79 -9.39
N ALA A 19 -4.55 0.62 -9.51
CA ALA A 19 -5.58 0.17 -8.57
C ALA A 19 -5.02 -0.11 -7.17
N THR A 20 -3.82 -0.68 -7.08
CA THR A 20 -3.12 -0.88 -5.80
C THR A 20 -2.90 0.46 -5.09
N PHE A 21 -2.45 1.50 -5.80
CA PHE A 21 -2.26 2.83 -5.23
C PHE A 21 -3.56 3.55 -4.87
N LEU A 22 -4.67 3.25 -5.55
CA LEU A 22 -5.99 3.74 -5.14
C LEU A 22 -6.38 3.17 -3.77
N ILE A 23 -6.21 1.85 -3.57
CA ILE A 23 -6.47 1.19 -2.28
C ILE A 23 -5.56 1.80 -1.20
N ILE A 24 -4.25 1.93 -1.47
CA ILE A 24 -3.29 2.58 -0.56
C ILE A 24 -3.79 3.96 -0.16
N GLY A 25 -4.09 4.82 -1.15
CA GLY A 25 -4.48 6.21 -0.90
C GLY A 25 -5.72 6.33 -0.02
N ILE A 26 -6.70 5.44 -0.20
CA ILE A 26 -7.92 5.44 0.61
C ILE A 26 -7.62 5.00 2.05
N PHE A 27 -6.84 3.94 2.25
CA PHE A 27 -6.47 3.54 3.61
C PHE A 27 -5.58 4.57 4.32
N GLU A 28 -4.64 5.21 3.61
CA GLU A 28 -3.81 6.29 4.17
C GLU A 28 -4.64 7.52 4.53
N LEU A 29 -5.65 7.86 3.73
CA LEU A 29 -6.59 8.92 4.07
C LEU A 29 -7.29 8.60 5.39
N PHE A 30 -7.75 7.37 5.58
CA PHE A 30 -8.39 6.94 6.82
C PHE A 30 -7.43 6.93 8.02
N HIS A 31 -6.17 6.55 7.80
CA HIS A 31 -5.10 6.67 8.79
C HIS A 31 -4.94 8.12 9.25
N ILE A 32 -4.83 9.08 8.32
CA ILE A 32 -4.69 10.50 8.64
C ILE A 32 -5.95 11.05 9.33
N LEU A 33 -7.13 10.73 8.82
CA LEU A 33 -8.42 11.19 9.37
C LEU A 33 -8.74 10.60 10.75
N SER A 34 -7.95 9.63 11.22
CA SER A 34 -8.13 8.97 12.51
C SER A 34 -7.31 9.59 13.64
N TYR A 35 -6.46 10.58 13.36
CA TYR A 35 -5.65 11.23 14.38
C TYR A 35 -6.48 12.13 15.33
N PRO A 36 -6.14 12.19 16.63
CA PRO A 36 -6.92 12.95 17.62
C PRO A 36 -6.98 14.48 17.37
N PHE A 37 -6.05 15.02 16.60
CA PHE A 37 -6.01 16.45 16.26
C PHE A 37 -6.85 16.81 15.02
N ILE A 38 -7.55 15.83 14.43
CA ILE A 38 -8.47 15.99 13.30
C ILE A 38 -9.92 15.87 13.81
N PRO A 39 -10.88 16.65 13.27
CA PRO A 39 -12.28 16.53 13.64
C PRO A 39 -12.83 15.09 13.55
N ASP A 40 -13.69 14.75 14.50
CA ASP A 40 -14.38 13.45 14.52
C ASP A 40 -15.45 13.40 13.41
N PHE A 41 -15.09 12.88 12.23
CA PHE A 41 -16.02 12.79 11.10
C PHE A 41 -17.05 11.66 11.22
N PHE A 42 -16.62 10.50 11.71
CA PHE A 42 -17.45 9.27 11.72
C PHE A 42 -17.55 8.65 13.11
N THR A 43 -16.40 8.46 13.76
CA THR A 43 -16.28 7.90 15.12
C THR A 43 -15.14 8.63 15.83
N PRO A 44 -15.13 8.68 17.18
CA PRO A 44 -14.07 9.34 17.93
C PRO A 44 -12.68 8.90 17.50
N ASN A 45 -11.81 9.88 17.25
CA ASN A 45 -10.45 9.65 16.79
C ASN A 45 -9.51 9.27 17.94
N SER A 46 -8.52 8.44 17.61
CA SER A 46 -7.52 7.98 18.58
C SER A 46 -6.24 7.56 17.88
N ILE A 47 -5.10 7.65 18.57
CA ILE A 47 -3.81 7.18 18.06
C ILE A 47 -3.89 5.69 17.68
N GLN A 48 -4.59 4.90 18.50
CA GLN A 48 -4.78 3.48 18.25
C GLN A 48 -5.54 3.22 16.93
N LYS A 49 -6.61 3.97 16.65
CA LYS A 49 -7.38 3.87 15.40
C LYS A 49 -6.52 4.23 14.20
N ALA A 50 -5.76 5.33 14.26
CA ALA A 50 -4.82 5.71 13.22
C ALA A 50 -3.81 4.59 12.93
N ARG A 51 -3.21 4.03 13.99
CA ARG A 51 -2.23 2.95 13.85
C ARG A 51 -2.82 1.67 13.27
N ILE A 52 -4.06 1.30 13.63
CA ILE A 52 -4.77 0.17 13.03
C ILE A 52 -4.89 0.35 11.51
N PHE A 53 -5.29 1.53 11.01
CA PHE A 53 -5.35 1.78 9.58
C PHE A 53 -3.99 1.66 8.89
N SER A 54 -2.93 2.17 9.51
CA SER A 54 -1.55 2.06 8.99
C SER A 54 -1.03 0.62 8.98
N ASP A 55 -1.42 -0.20 9.95
CA ASP A 55 -1.04 -1.62 10.01
C ASP A 55 -1.83 -2.43 8.97
N VAL A 56 -3.13 -2.21 8.87
CA VAL A 56 -4.00 -2.91 7.90
C VAL A 56 -3.58 -2.61 6.47
N VAL A 57 -3.27 -1.34 6.15
CA VAL A 57 -2.77 -1.02 4.80
C VAL A 57 -1.46 -1.74 4.52
N GLN A 58 -0.54 -1.87 5.50
CA GLN A 58 0.72 -2.60 5.29
C GLN A 58 0.48 -4.06 4.93
N VAL A 59 -0.42 -4.71 5.66
CA VAL A 59 -0.76 -6.13 5.47
C VAL A 59 -1.44 -6.34 4.11
N ILE A 60 -2.25 -5.40 3.66
CA ILE A 60 -2.92 -5.48 2.35
C ILE A 60 -1.95 -5.20 1.20
N ILE A 61 -1.03 -4.23 1.33
CA ILE A 61 -0.23 -3.77 0.19
C ILE A 61 0.95 -4.69 -0.09
N ALA A 62 1.50 -5.36 0.93
CA ALA A 62 2.60 -6.30 0.75
C ALA A 62 2.28 -7.40 -0.29
N PRO A 63 1.17 -8.16 -0.19
CA PRO A 63 0.81 -9.14 -1.21
C PRO A 63 0.48 -8.49 -2.57
N LEU A 64 -0.12 -7.30 -2.60
CA LEU A 64 -0.37 -6.58 -3.87
C LEU A 64 0.94 -6.22 -4.57
N PHE A 65 1.94 -5.72 -3.84
CA PHE A 65 3.26 -5.45 -4.36
C PHE A 65 3.95 -6.72 -4.85
N LEU A 66 3.82 -7.84 -4.13
CA LEU A 66 4.35 -9.12 -4.59
C LEU A 66 3.66 -9.59 -5.88
N ILE A 67 2.33 -9.56 -5.95
CA ILE A 67 1.57 -9.88 -7.16
C ILE A 67 2.05 -9.01 -8.32
N SER A 68 2.21 -7.70 -8.10
CA SER A 68 2.70 -6.78 -9.13
C SER A 68 4.07 -7.18 -9.71
N ALA A 69 4.95 -7.75 -8.89
CA ALA A 69 6.28 -8.18 -9.34
C ALA A 69 6.21 -9.39 -10.30
N TYR A 70 5.14 -10.18 -10.25
CA TYR A 70 4.89 -11.28 -11.19
C TYR A 70 4.10 -10.83 -12.44
N LEU A 71 3.48 -9.64 -12.41
CA LEU A 71 2.74 -9.11 -13.54
C LEU A 71 3.68 -8.46 -14.55
N PHE A 72 3.58 -8.89 -15.80
CA PHE A 72 4.18 -8.24 -16.98
C PHE A 72 3.08 -7.58 -17.81
N LYS A 73 3.49 -6.87 -18.88
CA LYS A 73 2.59 -6.06 -19.72
C LYS A 73 1.34 -6.81 -20.21
N ASP A 74 1.49 -8.08 -20.59
CA ASP A 74 0.45 -8.90 -21.21
C ASP A 74 -0.05 -10.06 -20.31
N THR A 75 0.29 -10.05 -19.02
CA THR A 75 0.00 -11.18 -18.11
C THR A 75 -1.49 -11.27 -17.73
N LEU A 76 -2.21 -10.15 -17.69
CA LEU A 76 -3.62 -10.08 -17.29
C LEU A 76 -4.57 -9.86 -18.46
N ARG A 77 -4.21 -10.27 -19.69
CA ARG A 77 -5.18 -10.31 -20.81
C ARG A 77 -6.48 -11.06 -20.48
N LEU A 78 -6.46 -11.93 -19.45
CA LEU A 78 -7.60 -12.66 -18.91
C LEU A 78 -8.40 -11.91 -17.83
N LEU A 79 -7.83 -10.89 -17.17
CA LEU A 79 -8.49 -10.15 -16.11
C LEU A 79 -9.14 -8.90 -16.69
N ASN A 80 -10.48 -8.88 -16.68
CA ASN A 80 -11.24 -7.75 -17.17
C ASN A 80 -10.90 -6.49 -16.35
N ARG A 81 -10.54 -5.41 -17.06
CA ARG A 81 -10.30 -4.06 -16.52
C ARG A 81 -11.38 -3.63 -15.51
N ASN A 82 -12.63 -3.99 -15.77
CA ASN A 82 -13.77 -3.69 -14.90
C ASN A 82 -13.74 -4.50 -13.60
N ILE A 83 -13.32 -5.77 -13.64
CA ILE A 83 -13.19 -6.61 -12.44
C ILE A 83 -12.16 -6.00 -11.49
N LEU A 84 -11.03 -5.52 -12.03
CA LEU A 84 -9.96 -4.91 -11.23
C LEU A 84 -10.40 -3.57 -10.62
N LEU A 85 -11.22 -2.76 -11.30
CA LEU A 85 -11.85 -1.61 -10.65
C LEU A 85 -12.84 -2.00 -9.58
N ILE A 86 -13.73 -2.95 -9.88
CA ILE A 86 -14.75 -3.39 -8.94
C ILE A 86 -14.07 -3.94 -7.68
N SER A 87 -13.01 -4.74 -7.83
CA SER A 87 -12.23 -5.25 -6.69
C SER A 87 -11.55 -4.11 -5.92
N ALA A 88 -10.97 -3.13 -6.62
CA ALA A 88 -10.37 -1.96 -5.96
C ALA A 88 -11.42 -1.14 -5.18
N VAL A 89 -12.59 -0.92 -5.75
CA VAL A 89 -13.71 -0.23 -5.10
C VAL A 89 -14.20 -1.01 -3.89
N ILE A 90 -14.42 -2.32 -4.02
CA ILE A 90 -14.84 -3.19 -2.91
C ILE A 90 -13.80 -3.16 -1.78
N LEU A 91 -12.52 -3.33 -2.09
CA LEU A 91 -11.44 -3.25 -1.10
C LEU A 91 -11.36 -1.86 -0.45
N SER A 92 -11.69 -0.81 -1.20
CA SER A 92 -11.71 0.56 -0.69
C SER A 92 -12.91 0.88 0.21
N ILE A 93 -13.92 0.01 0.25
CA ILE A 93 -15.04 0.11 1.19
C ILE A 93 -14.66 -0.50 2.55
N LEU A 94 -13.68 -1.40 2.61
CA LEU A 94 -13.24 -2.04 3.86
C LEU A 94 -12.94 -1.04 4.99
N PRO A 95 -12.26 0.11 4.77
CA PRO A 95 -12.04 1.10 5.83
C PRO A 95 -13.32 1.64 6.48
N PHE A 96 -14.41 1.77 5.72
CA PHE A 96 -15.70 2.21 6.25
C PHE A 96 -16.34 1.11 7.11
N ILE A 97 -16.25 -0.14 6.66
CA ILE A 97 -16.72 -1.30 7.43
C ILE A 97 -15.91 -1.43 8.73
N THR A 98 -14.59 -1.32 8.65
CA THR A 98 -13.74 -1.37 9.84
C THR A 98 -14.01 -0.22 10.79
N MET A 99 -14.38 0.99 10.31
CA MET A 99 -14.81 2.11 11.17
C MET A 99 -16.12 1.81 11.93
N TYR A 100 -17.13 1.23 11.27
CA TYR A 100 -18.43 0.95 11.91
C TYR A 100 -18.32 -0.19 12.93
N TYR A 101 -17.60 -1.25 12.55
CA TYR A 101 -17.32 -2.37 13.45
C TYR A 101 -16.13 -2.11 14.37
N LEU A 102 -15.52 -0.91 14.32
CA LEU A 102 -14.31 -0.60 15.08
C LEU A 102 -14.54 -0.75 16.58
N ARG A 103 -15.75 -0.50 17.09
CA ARG A 103 -16.05 -0.65 18.52
C ARG A 103 -16.07 -2.12 18.96
N PHE A 104 -16.52 -3.01 18.07
CA PHE A 104 -16.44 -4.47 18.26
C PHE A 104 -15.01 -4.97 18.05
N LEU A 105 -14.35 -4.49 17.01
CA LEU A 105 -12.93 -4.75 16.76
C LEU A 105 -12.11 -4.29 17.95
N LEU A 106 -12.20 -3.06 18.45
CA LEU A 106 -11.42 -2.51 19.57
C LEU A 106 -11.63 -3.23 20.90
N ASN A 107 -12.69 -4.06 21.05
CA ASN A 107 -12.86 -4.98 22.18
C ASN A 107 -12.17 -6.34 21.97
N GLU A 108 -11.90 -6.76 20.73
CA GLU A 108 -11.14 -7.99 20.37
C GLU A 108 -9.69 -7.72 19.90
N TYR A 109 -9.42 -6.55 19.34
CA TYR A 109 -8.12 -5.92 19.02
C TYR A 109 -7.32 -5.38 20.23
N PRO A 110 -7.80 -5.29 21.49
CA PRO A 110 -6.90 -5.10 22.63
C PRO A 110 -6.05 -6.36 22.87
N LYS A 111 -6.15 -7.39 22.01
CA LYS A 111 -5.17 -8.49 21.88
C LYS A 111 -4.05 -8.18 20.86
N ILE A 112 -4.16 -7.09 20.10
CA ILE A 112 -3.16 -6.60 19.11
C ILE A 112 -2.23 -5.54 19.73
N TYR A 113 -2.65 -4.94 20.84
CA TYR A 113 -1.84 -4.08 21.70
C TYR A 113 -1.91 -4.63 23.11
N SER A 114 -0.79 -4.83 23.80
CA SER A 114 -0.80 -5.35 25.17
C SER A 114 -1.53 -4.38 26.10
N SER A 115 -2.07 -4.89 27.21
CA SER A 115 -2.62 -4.07 28.31
C SER A 115 -1.63 -3.05 28.86
N GLU A 116 -0.34 -3.23 28.57
CA GLU A 116 0.77 -2.35 28.95
C GLU A 116 1.13 -1.30 27.87
N GLY A 117 0.37 -1.24 26.76
CA GLY A 117 0.54 -0.26 25.69
C GLY A 117 1.58 -0.60 24.62
N GLY A 118 2.17 -1.80 24.67
CA GLY A 118 3.13 -2.30 23.68
C GLY A 118 2.46 -3.00 22.48
N PRO A 119 3.19 -3.19 21.36
CA PRO A 119 2.69 -3.98 20.24
C PRO A 119 2.57 -5.46 20.64
N SER A 120 1.46 -6.14 20.32
CA SER A 120 1.36 -7.58 20.58
C SER A 120 2.21 -8.41 19.62
N GLU A 121 2.50 -9.65 20.00
CA GLU A 121 3.25 -10.60 19.17
C GLU A 121 2.59 -10.84 17.81
N LEU A 122 1.25 -10.92 17.77
CA LEU A 122 0.51 -11.09 16.52
C LEU A 122 0.73 -9.90 15.58
N ARG A 123 0.66 -8.67 16.11
CA ARG A 123 0.92 -7.45 15.33
C ARG A 123 2.32 -7.48 14.73
N VAL A 124 3.32 -7.76 15.57
CA VAL A 124 4.73 -7.79 15.17
C VAL A 124 4.94 -8.83 14.08
N SER A 125 4.38 -10.03 14.23
CA SER A 125 4.46 -11.10 13.23
C SER A 125 3.85 -10.70 11.88
N LEU A 126 2.67 -10.09 11.87
CA LEU A 126 2.01 -9.63 10.64
C LEU A 126 2.81 -8.53 9.92
N ILE A 127 3.32 -7.55 10.67
CA ILE A 127 4.10 -6.45 10.08
C ILE A 127 5.45 -6.96 9.57
N LEU A 128 6.15 -7.82 10.32
CA LEU A 128 7.40 -8.44 9.86
C LEU A 128 7.18 -9.29 8.60
N SER A 129 6.11 -10.08 8.56
CA SER A 129 5.75 -10.87 7.37
C SER A 129 5.52 -9.95 6.16
N SER A 130 4.79 -8.85 6.36
CA SER A 130 4.51 -7.86 5.30
C SER A 130 5.78 -7.16 4.81
N ILE A 131 6.71 -6.86 5.71
CA ILE A 131 8.04 -6.32 5.37
C ILE A 131 8.82 -7.31 4.52
N LEU A 132 8.89 -8.58 4.94
CA LEU A 132 9.60 -9.63 4.20
C LEU A 132 9.01 -9.85 2.81
N ILE A 133 7.69 -9.87 2.69
CA ILE A 133 6.98 -9.96 1.40
C ILE A 133 7.32 -8.76 0.50
N THR A 134 7.34 -7.54 1.05
CA THR A 134 7.67 -6.33 0.29
C THR A 134 9.12 -6.33 -0.18
N LEU A 135 10.06 -6.76 0.68
CA LEU A 135 11.47 -6.94 0.32
C LEU A 135 11.64 -8.01 -0.76
N TYR A 136 10.89 -9.11 -0.68
CA TYR A 136 10.90 -10.14 -1.71
C TYR A 136 10.36 -9.62 -3.05
N ALA A 137 9.29 -8.83 -3.04
CA ALA A 137 8.79 -8.15 -4.23
C ALA A 137 9.87 -7.22 -4.83
N SER A 138 10.55 -6.44 -4.00
CA SER A 138 11.67 -5.59 -4.41
C SER A 138 12.82 -6.41 -5.03
N TYR A 139 13.15 -7.57 -4.46
CA TYR A 139 14.16 -8.48 -5.00
C TYR A 139 13.76 -9.00 -6.39
N LEU A 140 12.49 -9.38 -6.60
CA LEU A 140 12.00 -9.81 -7.91
C LEU A 140 12.08 -8.71 -8.95
N TYR A 141 11.76 -7.46 -8.58
CA TYR A 141 11.96 -6.31 -9.48
C TYR A 141 13.43 -6.06 -9.79
N ALA A 142 14.34 -6.22 -8.82
CA ALA A 142 15.78 -6.13 -9.06
C ALA A 142 16.27 -7.20 -10.04
N LYS A 143 15.77 -8.44 -9.92
CA LYS A 143 16.05 -9.52 -10.88
C LYS A 143 15.51 -9.18 -12.28
N ARG A 144 14.29 -8.63 -12.37
CA ARG A 144 13.69 -8.17 -13.63
C ARG A 144 14.50 -7.04 -14.28
N LEU A 145 15.02 -6.10 -13.48
CA LEU A 145 15.88 -5.02 -13.96
C LEU A 145 17.17 -5.55 -14.61
N GLN A 146 17.79 -6.57 -14.02
CA GLN A 146 19.00 -7.20 -14.59
C GLN A 146 18.73 -7.87 -15.94
N LEU A 147 17.54 -8.48 -16.12
CA LEU A 147 17.15 -9.18 -17.34
C LEU A 147 16.74 -8.22 -18.46
N ASN A 148 15.89 -7.23 -18.16
CA ASN A 148 15.23 -6.41 -19.18
C ASN A 148 15.87 -5.01 -19.36
N LYS A 149 16.80 -4.60 -18.48
CA LYS A 149 17.44 -3.27 -18.45
C LYS A 149 16.46 -2.09 -18.44
N ASP A 150 15.22 -2.33 -18.00
CA ASP A 150 14.18 -1.32 -17.94
C ASP A 150 14.44 -0.37 -16.76
N LYS A 151 15.00 0.80 -17.07
CA LYS A 151 15.40 1.80 -16.07
C LYS A 151 14.21 2.35 -15.28
N ASP A 152 12.99 2.27 -15.81
CA ASP A 152 11.80 2.83 -15.15
C ASP A 152 11.42 2.03 -13.90
N ILE A 153 11.79 0.74 -13.85
CA ILE A 153 11.56 -0.16 -12.70
C ILE A 153 12.42 0.20 -11.48
N ILE A 154 13.55 0.91 -11.66
CA ILE A 154 14.45 1.23 -10.54
C ILE A 154 13.76 2.07 -9.47
N ASN A 155 12.85 2.94 -9.88
CA ASN A 155 12.10 3.80 -8.98
C ASN A 155 11.09 3.00 -8.14
N LEU A 156 10.55 1.88 -8.65
CA LEU A 156 9.72 0.96 -7.85
C LEU A 156 10.56 0.28 -6.75
N ILE A 157 11.78 -0.15 -7.10
CA ILE A 157 12.71 -0.76 -6.14
C ILE A 157 13.01 0.24 -5.03
N TYR A 158 13.38 1.48 -5.36
CA TYR A 158 13.61 2.52 -4.35
C TYR A 158 12.37 2.80 -3.51
N GLY A 159 11.20 2.95 -4.14
CA GLY A 159 9.95 3.18 -3.44
C GLY A 159 9.64 2.09 -2.42
N PHE A 160 9.77 0.82 -2.79
CA PHE A 160 9.49 -0.32 -1.90
C PHE A 160 10.46 -0.40 -0.73
N ASN A 161 11.76 -0.19 -0.96
CA ASN A 161 12.75 -0.19 0.12
C ASN A 161 12.51 0.98 1.08
N ILE A 162 12.21 2.18 0.58
CA ILE A 162 11.91 3.35 1.40
C ILE A 162 10.65 3.10 2.25
N ILE A 163 9.61 2.48 1.69
CA ILE A 163 8.41 2.08 2.45
C ILE A 163 8.79 1.09 3.55
N VAL A 164 9.60 0.08 3.28
CA VAL A 164 10.07 -0.86 4.31
C VAL A 164 10.81 -0.13 5.44
N PHE A 165 11.75 0.76 5.11
CA PHE A 165 12.45 1.56 6.11
C PHE A 165 11.50 2.46 6.90
N SER A 166 10.48 3.04 6.27
CA SER A 166 9.48 3.85 6.96
C SER A 166 8.77 3.06 8.05
N TYR A 167 8.37 1.81 7.78
CA TYR A 167 7.67 0.98 8.76
C TYR A 167 8.56 0.55 9.93
N LEU A 168 9.85 0.34 9.69
CA LEU A 168 10.82 0.09 10.76
C LEU A 168 10.95 1.31 11.68
N ILE A 169 11.02 2.51 11.10
CA ILE A 169 11.20 3.77 11.84
C ILE A 169 9.92 4.23 12.54
N MET A 170 8.73 4.00 11.95
CA MET A 170 7.43 4.47 12.48
C MET A 170 7.14 3.97 13.90
N ASN A 171 7.71 2.84 14.34
CA ASN A 171 7.54 2.36 15.71
C ASN A 171 8.31 3.20 16.75
N ILE A 172 9.33 3.96 16.33
CA ILE A 172 10.17 4.80 17.18
C ILE A 172 9.84 6.29 16.94
N LEU A 173 9.81 6.70 15.67
CA LEU A 173 9.60 8.07 15.21
C LEU A 173 8.44 8.08 14.21
N GLU A 174 7.22 8.21 14.73
CA GLU A 174 5.99 8.11 13.94
C GLU A 174 5.95 9.14 12.80
N PHE A 175 6.12 10.43 13.10
CA PHE A 175 6.03 11.50 12.11
C PHE A 175 7.11 11.42 11.01
N PRO A 176 8.42 11.29 11.32
CA PRO A 176 9.44 11.08 10.29
C PRO A 176 9.19 9.82 9.46
N GLY A 177 8.69 8.75 10.09
CA GLY A 177 8.30 7.53 9.38
C GLY A 177 7.20 7.78 8.35
N ILE A 178 6.15 8.53 8.69
CA ILE A 178 5.07 8.88 7.75
C ILE A 178 5.60 9.69 6.57
N LEU A 179 6.48 10.67 6.80
CA LEU A 179 7.09 11.45 5.73
C LEU A 179 7.95 10.57 4.80
N LEU A 180 8.74 9.66 5.38
CA LEU A 180 9.55 8.73 4.61
C LEU A 180 8.69 7.80 3.76
N LYS A 181 7.56 7.33 4.29
CA LYS A 181 6.58 6.53 3.55
C LYS A 181 6.02 7.30 2.35
N GLY A 182 5.68 8.58 2.54
CA GLY A 182 5.28 9.49 1.47
C GLY A 182 6.34 9.61 0.37
N ALA A 183 7.62 9.73 0.74
CA ALA A 183 8.73 9.72 -0.22
C ALA A 183 8.79 8.39 -1.01
N GLY A 184 8.58 7.25 -0.35
CA GLY A 184 8.52 5.94 -1.01
C GLY A 184 7.40 5.87 -2.06
N PHE A 185 6.21 6.37 -1.73
CA PHE A 185 5.10 6.48 -2.70
C PHE A 185 5.39 7.43 -3.85
N TYR A 186 6.12 8.53 -3.60
CA TYR A 186 6.55 9.44 -4.66
C TYR A 186 7.47 8.76 -5.68
N PHE A 187 8.43 7.94 -5.24
CA PHE A 187 9.27 7.16 -6.16
C PHE A 187 8.43 6.15 -6.97
N ALA A 188 7.45 5.50 -6.35
CA ALA A 188 6.56 4.61 -7.08
C ALA A 188 5.68 5.35 -8.11
N TYR A 189 5.23 6.57 -7.78
CA TYR A 189 4.56 7.45 -8.73
C TYR A 189 5.47 7.82 -9.90
N LEU A 190 6.74 8.18 -9.66
CA LEU A 190 7.70 8.48 -10.72
C LEU A 190 7.86 7.31 -11.69
N ALA A 191 7.98 6.08 -11.16
CA ALA A 191 8.07 4.87 -11.98
C ALA A 191 6.85 4.70 -12.90
N LEU A 192 5.64 4.88 -12.37
CA LEU A 192 4.41 4.76 -13.16
C LEU A 192 4.28 5.89 -14.17
N SER A 193 4.66 7.11 -13.79
CA SER A 193 4.57 8.27 -14.67
C SER A 193 5.51 8.14 -15.88
N SER A 194 6.75 7.67 -15.70
CA SER A 194 7.71 7.53 -16.80
C SER A 194 7.27 6.47 -17.81
N ILE A 195 6.68 5.36 -17.33
CA ILE A 195 6.07 4.33 -18.18
C ILE A 195 4.92 4.92 -19.01
N VAL A 196 4.10 5.80 -18.41
CA VAL A 196 2.98 6.44 -19.09
C VAL A 196 3.43 7.48 -20.13
N TYR A 197 4.41 8.33 -19.80
CA TYR A 197 4.87 9.38 -20.71
C TYR A 197 5.54 8.84 -21.99
N ARG A 198 6.24 7.70 -21.91
CA ARG A 198 6.78 7.01 -23.11
C ARG A 198 5.72 6.58 -24.13
N ILE A 199 4.46 6.50 -23.73
CA ILE A 199 3.36 6.03 -24.58
C ILE A 199 2.72 7.20 -25.34
N THR A 200 2.87 8.42 -24.82
CA THR A 200 2.18 9.61 -25.35
C THR A 200 3.02 10.41 -26.36
N ILE A 201 4.27 9.98 -26.60
CA ILE A 201 5.22 10.53 -27.58
C ILE A 201 5.43 9.49 -28.67
#